data_AF-A0A5C9BP71-F1
#
_entry.id   AF-A0A5C9BP71-F1
#
_cell.length_a   1.000
_cell.length_b   1.000
_cell.length_c   1.000
_cell.angle_alpha   90.00
_cell.angle_beta   90.00
_cell.angle_gamma   90.00
#
_symmetry.space_group_name_H-M   'P 1'
#
loop_
_entity.id
_entity.type
_entity.pdbx_description
1 polymer ?
#
loop_
_entity_poly.entity_id
_entity_poly.type
_entity_poly.pdbx_seq_one_letter_code
_entity_poly.pdbx_strand_id
1 'polypeptide(L)'
;MLHKLSLTEVTGDKIVDPIIRELVQQQFERLKGTGLKDPAKAFADPGNHPYLTTKKGGLIPIHKVRLAVDVKPKTVGKGHRERFVAPTGGSNHHTAIIAKLDAAGNEVKWEQKLVPRLEAYQRLRDRKQSGKGESDIIQRDWGKDFRFKFFLMPNDCVEMDDASGQRQVYRVCSISQTPSWNEIQFIEQNDARKIGEARSSWNRVNSIDSLRKRKALKVRVTPLGEIVPDE
;
A
#
# COMPACT_ATOMS: atom_id res chain seq x y z
N MET A 1 -1.10 21.25 -6.44
CA MET A 1 -0.37 22.50 -6.75
C MET A 1 -0.04 22.45 -8.22
N LEU A 2 -0.09 23.57 -8.94
CA LEU A 2 0.06 23.54 -10.40
C LEU A 2 1.43 23.00 -10.86
N HIS A 3 2.54 23.35 -10.19
CA HIS A 3 3.86 22.78 -10.49
C HIS A 3 4.01 21.27 -10.22
N LYS A 4 3.01 20.62 -9.61
CA LYS A 4 3.03 19.16 -9.41
C LYS A 4 2.24 18.41 -10.48
N LEU A 5 1.60 19.13 -11.40
CA LEU A 5 0.87 18.51 -12.49
C LEU A 5 1.86 17.97 -13.52
N SER A 6 1.60 16.78 -14.00
CA SER A 6 2.25 16.24 -15.18
C SER A 6 1.70 16.89 -16.45
N LEU A 7 2.46 16.76 -17.55
CA LEU A 7 2.04 17.25 -18.86
C LEU A 7 0.67 16.70 -19.26
N THR A 8 0.44 15.40 -19.04
CA THR A 8 -0.81 14.72 -19.38
C THR A 8 -1.99 15.16 -18.52
N GLU A 9 -1.77 15.53 -17.26
CA GLU A 9 -2.82 16.08 -16.39
C GLU A 9 -3.23 17.50 -16.80
N VAL A 10 -2.29 18.29 -17.32
CA VAL A 10 -2.59 19.64 -17.82
C VAL A 10 -3.30 19.60 -19.16
N THR A 11 -2.77 18.84 -20.13
CA THR A 11 -3.31 18.82 -21.50
C THR A 11 -4.52 17.89 -21.66
N GLY A 12 -4.78 17.02 -20.69
CA GLY A 12 -5.90 16.08 -20.72
C GLY A 12 -7.19 16.60 -20.10
N ASP A 13 -8.06 15.67 -19.71
CA ASP A 13 -9.38 15.91 -19.13
C ASP A 13 -9.44 15.68 -17.60
N LYS A 14 -8.29 15.40 -16.98
CA LYS A 14 -8.21 15.04 -15.56
C LYS A 14 -8.57 16.18 -14.61
N ILE A 15 -8.48 17.44 -15.00
CA ILE A 15 -8.92 18.55 -14.15
C ILE A 15 -10.46 18.56 -14.11
N VAL A 16 -11.03 18.36 -12.92
CA VAL A 16 -12.47 18.10 -12.75
C VAL A 16 -13.34 19.26 -13.22
N ASP A 17 -12.96 20.50 -12.88
CA ASP A 17 -13.70 21.70 -13.25
C ASP A 17 -13.34 22.13 -14.69
N PRO A 18 -14.31 22.16 -15.64
CA PRO A 18 -14.03 22.49 -17.04
C PRO A 18 -13.49 23.90 -17.27
N ILE A 19 -13.97 24.90 -16.51
CA ILE A 19 -13.55 26.30 -16.66
C ILE A 19 -12.11 26.44 -16.17
N ILE A 20 -11.82 25.86 -15.00
CA ILE A 20 -10.46 25.86 -14.45
C ILE A 20 -9.50 25.10 -15.37
N ARG A 21 -9.94 23.99 -15.96
CA ARG A 21 -9.15 23.21 -16.92
C ARG A 21 -8.73 24.06 -18.10
N GLU A 22 -9.69 24.75 -18.72
CA GLU A 22 -9.44 25.63 -19.86
C GLU A 22 -8.46 26.75 -19.51
N LEU A 23 -8.65 27.44 -18.38
CA LEU A 23 -7.74 28.49 -17.94
C LEU A 23 -6.31 27.99 -17.69
N VAL A 24 -6.17 26.81 -17.09
CA VAL A 24 -4.86 26.18 -16.87
C VAL A 24 -4.20 25.80 -18.18
N GLN A 25 -4.96 25.26 -19.15
CA GLN A 25 -4.47 24.89 -20.48
C GLN A 25 -4.03 26.11 -21.29
N GLN A 26 -4.87 27.14 -21.36
CA GLN A 26 -4.56 28.39 -22.05
C GLN A 26 -3.31 29.06 -21.48
N GLN A 27 -3.22 29.14 -20.15
CA GLN A 27 -2.05 29.72 -19.50
C GLN A 27 -0.79 28.88 -19.76
N PHE A 28 -0.91 27.56 -19.77
CA PHE A 28 0.22 26.69 -20.09
C PHE A 28 0.69 26.84 -21.54
N GLU A 29 -0.23 26.92 -22.51
CA GLU A 29 0.13 27.17 -23.91
C GLU A 29 0.84 28.53 -24.09
N ARG A 30 0.38 29.57 -23.38
CA ARG A 30 1.05 30.88 -23.36
C ARG A 30 2.49 30.77 -22.86
N LEU A 31 2.72 30.01 -21.80
CA LEU A 31 4.05 29.79 -21.20
C LEU A 31 4.94 28.86 -22.04
N LYS A 32 4.35 27.91 -22.78
CA LYS A 32 5.10 27.13 -23.79
C LYS A 32 5.67 28.03 -24.87
N GLY A 33 4.93 29.06 -25.28
CA GLY A 33 5.39 30.08 -26.22
C GLY A 33 6.64 30.83 -25.76
N THR A 34 6.92 30.87 -24.45
CA THR A 34 8.13 31.47 -23.86
C THR A 34 9.24 30.44 -23.58
N GLY A 35 9.10 29.20 -24.06
CA GLY A 35 10.08 28.12 -23.89
C GLY A 35 9.87 27.22 -22.68
N LEU A 36 8.88 27.48 -21.81
CA LEU A 36 8.58 26.69 -20.62
C LEU A 36 7.66 25.51 -20.97
N LYS A 37 8.25 24.42 -21.48
CA LYS A 37 7.52 23.23 -21.96
C LYS A 37 7.09 22.24 -20.87
N ASP A 38 7.64 22.36 -19.67
CA ASP A 38 7.35 21.48 -18.53
C ASP A 38 6.43 22.20 -17.53
N PRO A 39 5.23 21.68 -17.22
CA PRO A 39 4.34 22.30 -16.23
C PRO A 39 4.98 22.54 -14.88
N ALA A 40 5.90 21.66 -14.45
CA ALA A 40 6.59 21.81 -13.17
C ALA A 40 7.42 23.09 -13.11
N LYS A 41 8.03 23.47 -14.24
CA LYS A 41 8.80 24.71 -14.39
C LYS A 41 7.89 25.90 -14.70
N ALA A 42 6.92 25.72 -15.59
CA ALA A 42 5.99 26.77 -16.02
C ALA A 42 5.22 27.38 -14.84
N PHE A 43 4.78 26.53 -13.91
CA PHE A 43 4.01 26.94 -12.73
C PHE A 43 4.82 26.94 -11.43
N ALA A 44 6.16 26.92 -11.51
CA ALA A 44 7.00 27.08 -10.32
C ALA A 44 6.85 28.47 -9.72
N ASP A 45 6.76 29.49 -10.58
CA ASP A 45 6.50 30.88 -10.20
C ASP A 45 4.98 31.12 -10.02
N PRO A 46 4.52 31.54 -8.83
CA PRO A 46 3.13 31.94 -8.60
C PRO A 46 2.61 33.02 -9.56
N GLY A 47 3.48 33.89 -10.10
CA GLY A 47 3.11 34.91 -11.09
C GLY A 47 2.61 34.32 -12.41
N ASN A 48 3.01 33.08 -12.72
CA ASN A 48 2.59 32.35 -13.91
C ASN A 48 1.28 31.58 -13.73
N HIS A 49 0.68 31.60 -12.54
CA HIS A 49 -0.59 30.91 -12.31
C HIS A 49 -1.74 31.57 -13.08
N PRO A 50 -2.77 30.80 -13.50
CA PRO A 50 -3.98 31.34 -14.10
C PRO A 50 -4.87 31.99 -13.03
N TYR A 51 -5.82 32.82 -13.49
CA TYR A 51 -6.75 33.56 -12.65
C TYR A 51 -8.19 33.34 -13.11
N LEU A 52 -9.11 33.33 -12.16
CA LEU A 52 -10.54 33.52 -12.40
C LEU A 52 -10.88 34.99 -12.39
N THR A 53 -11.63 35.44 -13.39
CA THR A 53 -12.17 36.80 -13.44
C THR A 53 -13.58 36.81 -12.83
N THR A 54 -13.78 37.61 -11.78
CA THR A 54 -15.10 37.81 -11.18
C THR A 54 -15.95 38.74 -12.05
N LYS A 55 -17.28 38.74 -11.85
CA LYS A 55 -18.20 39.66 -12.55
C LYS A 55 -17.85 41.15 -12.39
N LYS A 56 -17.10 41.52 -11.34
CA LYS A 56 -16.66 42.90 -11.04
C LYS A 56 -15.22 43.17 -11.49
N GLY A 57 -14.61 42.27 -12.27
CA GLY A 57 -13.24 42.42 -12.80
C GLY A 57 -12.12 42.04 -11.83
N GLY A 58 -12.43 41.65 -10.58
CA GLY A 58 -11.42 41.15 -9.64
C GLY A 58 -10.83 39.82 -10.11
N LEU A 59 -9.52 39.63 -9.90
CA LEU A 59 -8.78 38.43 -10.26
C LEU A 59 -8.58 37.52 -9.04
N ILE A 60 -8.91 36.23 -9.17
CA ILE A 60 -8.70 35.22 -8.13
C ILE A 60 -7.66 34.21 -8.64
N PRO A 61 -6.46 34.13 -8.06
CA PRO A 61 -5.43 33.21 -8.52
C PRO A 61 -5.78 31.75 -8.26
N ILE A 62 -5.45 30.88 -9.21
CA ILE A 62 -5.66 29.43 -9.13
C ILE A 62 -4.31 28.77 -8.79
N HIS A 63 -4.10 28.40 -7.52
CA HIS A 63 -2.86 27.72 -7.10
C HIS A 63 -2.97 26.18 -7.10
N LYS A 64 -4.20 25.66 -7.04
CA LYS A 64 -4.50 24.24 -6.87
C LYS A 64 -5.77 23.89 -7.63
N VAL A 65 -5.79 22.69 -8.20
CA VAL A 65 -6.93 22.15 -8.94
C VAL A 65 -7.29 20.77 -8.38
N ARG A 66 -8.53 20.35 -8.60
CA ARG A 66 -8.99 18.98 -8.30
C ARG A 66 -8.78 18.11 -9.53
N LEU A 67 -8.20 16.93 -9.33
CA LEU A 67 -7.99 15.95 -10.39
C LEU A 67 -8.93 14.76 -10.19
N ALA A 68 -9.50 14.29 -11.30
CA ALA A 68 -10.09 12.97 -11.41
C ALA A 68 -8.94 11.95 -11.38
N VAL A 69 -9.02 11.01 -10.45
CA VAL A 69 -8.05 9.95 -10.26
C VAL A 69 -8.76 8.61 -10.30
N ASP A 70 -8.18 7.66 -11.03
CA ASP A 70 -8.70 6.30 -11.09
C ASP A 70 -8.15 5.51 -9.90
N VAL A 71 -8.95 5.41 -8.83
CA VAL A 71 -8.61 4.72 -7.60
C VAL A 71 -9.83 3.96 -7.09
N LYS A 72 -9.59 2.89 -6.33
CA LYS A 72 -10.65 2.18 -5.58
C LYS A 72 -10.66 2.70 -4.13
N PRO A 73 -11.47 3.72 -3.80
CA PRO A 73 -11.44 4.30 -2.46
C PRO A 73 -12.07 3.37 -1.43
N LYS A 74 -11.71 3.61 -0.17
CA LYS A 74 -12.41 3.05 0.99
C LYS A 74 -13.28 4.13 1.64
N THR A 75 -14.48 3.75 2.04
CA THR A 75 -15.39 4.62 2.78
C THR A 75 -14.95 4.74 4.24
N VAL A 76 -14.88 5.97 4.75
CA VAL A 76 -14.55 6.30 6.14
C VAL A 76 -15.61 7.25 6.70
N GLY A 77 -16.07 6.98 7.92
CA GLY A 77 -17.17 7.74 8.53
C GLY A 77 -18.55 7.21 8.12
N LYS A 78 -19.60 7.94 8.49
CA LYS A 78 -21.01 7.66 8.16
C LYS A 78 -21.77 8.98 8.02
N GLY A 79 -22.82 9.00 7.20
CA GLY A 79 -23.70 10.18 7.01
C GLY A 79 -22.93 11.40 6.51
N HIS A 80 -23.17 12.58 7.08
CA HIS A 80 -22.49 13.83 6.68
C HIS A 80 -20.96 13.82 6.84
N ARG A 81 -20.40 12.86 7.61
CA ARG A 81 -18.95 12.69 7.81
C ARG A 81 -18.34 11.64 6.90
N GLU A 82 -19.15 11.02 6.05
CA GLU A 82 -18.69 10.01 5.10
C GLU A 82 -17.70 10.61 4.10
N ARG A 83 -16.57 9.93 3.91
CA ARG A 83 -15.52 10.32 2.97
C ARG A 83 -14.98 9.09 2.26
N PHE A 84 -14.55 9.28 1.02
CA PHE A 84 -13.89 8.27 0.21
C PHE A 84 -12.39 8.54 0.19
N VAL A 85 -11.60 7.62 0.75
CA VAL A 85 -10.15 7.79 0.93
C VAL A 85 -9.41 6.74 0.11
N ALA A 86 -8.48 7.18 -0.73
CA ALA A 86 -7.62 6.28 -1.48
C ALA A 86 -6.67 5.53 -0.52
N PRO A 87 -6.50 4.20 -0.65
CA PRO A 87 -5.46 3.48 0.06
C PRO A 87 -4.08 3.99 -0.36
N THR A 88 -3.19 4.28 0.60
CA THR A 88 -1.81 4.69 0.32
C THR A 88 -0.84 3.53 0.57
N GLY A 89 0.37 3.63 0.00
CA GLY A 89 1.48 2.74 0.38
C GLY A 89 1.73 2.78 1.89
N GLY A 90 2.04 1.64 2.50
CA GLY A 90 2.26 1.53 3.95
C GLY A 90 0.98 1.54 4.81
N SER A 91 -0.20 1.39 4.21
CA SER A 91 -1.48 1.26 4.92
C SER A 91 -1.80 -0.17 5.39
N ASN A 92 -0.94 -1.13 5.07
CA ASN A 92 -1.05 -2.53 5.50
C ASN A 92 -0.56 -2.68 6.94
N HIS A 93 -1.28 -3.45 7.76
CA HIS A 93 -0.89 -3.72 9.13
C HIS A 93 -0.11 -5.03 9.24
N HIS A 94 -0.73 -6.12 8.80
CA HIS A 94 -0.13 -7.45 8.80
C HIS A 94 -0.78 -8.30 7.72
N THR A 95 -0.21 -9.48 7.48
CA THR A 95 -0.88 -10.53 6.73
C THR A 95 -0.97 -11.79 7.56
N ALA A 96 -2.13 -12.44 7.57
CA ALA A 96 -2.26 -13.80 8.08
C ALA A 96 -1.85 -14.79 6.98
N ILE A 97 -1.07 -15.80 7.35
CA ILE A 97 -0.77 -16.97 6.53
C ILE A 97 -1.61 -18.13 7.08
N ILE A 98 -2.45 -18.69 6.21
CA ILE A 98 -3.40 -19.74 6.55
C ILE A 98 -3.20 -20.93 5.62
N ALA A 99 -3.28 -22.14 6.14
CA ALA A 99 -3.31 -23.36 5.35
C ALA A 99 -4.76 -23.76 5.07
N LYS A 100 -5.08 -23.98 3.80
CA LYS A 100 -6.31 -24.64 3.38
C LYS A 100 -6.18 -26.13 3.58
N LEU A 101 -7.17 -26.74 4.21
CA LEU A 101 -7.21 -28.16 4.53
C LEU A 101 -8.06 -28.93 3.51
N ASP A 102 -7.73 -30.20 3.29
CA ASP A 102 -8.63 -31.16 2.64
C ASP A 102 -9.62 -31.78 3.65
N ALA A 103 -10.50 -32.66 3.17
CA ALA A 103 -11.48 -33.36 4.00
C ALA A 103 -10.84 -34.27 5.07
N ALA A 104 -9.58 -34.66 4.90
CA ALA A 104 -8.81 -35.46 5.86
C ALA A 104 -7.99 -34.60 6.84
N GLY A 105 -8.04 -33.26 6.70
CA GLY A 105 -7.32 -32.33 7.56
C GLY A 105 -5.86 -32.06 7.16
N ASN A 106 -5.45 -32.49 5.96
CA ASN A 106 -4.10 -32.25 5.45
C ASN A 106 -3.98 -30.87 4.78
N GLU A 107 -2.83 -30.24 4.92
CA GLU A 107 -2.56 -28.93 4.31
C GLU A 107 -2.34 -29.06 2.79
N VAL A 108 -3.28 -28.54 2.00
CA VAL A 108 -3.22 -28.59 0.53
C VAL A 108 -2.47 -27.39 -0.03
N LYS A 109 -2.70 -26.21 0.55
CA LYS A 109 -2.18 -24.93 0.04
C LYS A 109 -2.09 -23.89 1.14
N TRP A 110 -1.08 -23.03 1.10
CA TRP A 110 -1.08 -21.81 1.94
C TRP A 110 -1.63 -20.59 1.18
N GLU A 111 -2.40 -19.77 1.90
CA GLU A 111 -3.01 -18.53 1.42
C GLU A 111 -2.64 -17.34 2.32
N GLN A 112 -2.70 -16.15 1.73
CA GLN A 112 -2.48 -14.86 2.40
C GLN A 112 -3.80 -14.12 2.56
N LYS A 113 -4.04 -13.58 3.75
CA LYS A 113 -5.09 -12.59 4.02
C LYS A 113 -4.46 -11.32 4.58
N LEU A 114 -4.36 -10.29 3.73
CA LEU A 114 -3.85 -8.99 4.11
C LEU A 114 -4.86 -8.24 4.97
N VAL A 115 -4.41 -7.74 6.12
CA VAL A 115 -5.21 -6.90 7.02
C VAL A 115 -4.68 -5.46 6.95
N PRO A 116 -5.46 -4.51 6.40
CA PRO A 116 -5.13 -3.10 6.42
C PRO A 116 -5.19 -2.49 7.82
N ARG A 117 -4.45 -1.41 8.06
CA ARG A 117 -4.44 -0.68 9.35
C ARG A 117 -5.81 -0.15 9.74
N LEU A 118 -6.62 0.28 8.78
CA LEU A 118 -8.00 0.72 9.03
C LEU A 118 -8.85 -0.42 9.62
N GLU A 119 -8.73 -1.62 9.07
CA GLU A 119 -9.45 -2.80 9.55
C GLU A 119 -8.94 -3.23 10.92
N ALA A 120 -7.62 -3.28 11.12
CA ALA A 120 -7.03 -3.58 12.43
C ALA A 120 -7.51 -2.59 13.51
N TYR A 121 -7.60 -1.30 13.17
CA TYR A 121 -8.13 -0.27 14.08
C TYR A 121 -9.63 -0.45 14.36
N GLN A 122 -10.42 -0.81 13.35
CA GLN A 122 -11.84 -1.13 13.54
C GLN A 122 -12.02 -2.30 14.50
N ARG A 123 -11.28 -3.40 14.31
CA ARG A 123 -11.26 -4.55 15.23
C ARG A 123 -10.90 -4.14 16.67
N LEU A 124 -9.86 -3.31 16.83
CA LEU A 124 -9.46 -2.79 18.14
C LEU A 124 -10.56 -1.94 18.80
N ARG A 125 -11.23 -1.09 18.04
CA ARG A 125 -12.32 -0.25 18.55
C ARG A 125 -13.51 -1.11 18.97
N ASP A 126 -13.91 -2.04 18.13
CA ASP A 126 -15.07 -2.90 18.37
C ASP A 126 -14.82 -3.79 19.61
N ARG A 127 -13.58 -4.28 19.81
CA ARG A 127 -13.11 -4.91 21.07
C ARG A 127 -13.32 -4.02 22.29
N LYS A 128 -12.94 -2.74 22.22
CA LYS A 128 -13.09 -1.81 23.35
C LYS A 128 -14.57 -1.53 23.68
N GLN A 129 -15.46 -1.60 22.68
CA GLN A 129 -16.88 -1.30 22.84
C GLN A 129 -17.71 -2.49 23.30
N SER A 130 -17.38 -3.71 22.88
CA SER A 130 -18.18 -4.90 23.16
C SER A 130 -18.04 -5.42 24.60
N GLY A 131 -16.96 -5.06 25.31
CA GLY A 131 -16.67 -5.55 26.67
C GLY A 131 -16.50 -7.08 26.76
N LYS A 132 -16.61 -7.79 25.63
CA LYS A 132 -16.52 -9.24 25.50
C LYS A 132 -15.15 -9.59 24.93
N GLY A 133 -14.52 -10.60 25.53
CA GLY A 133 -13.28 -11.18 25.03
C GLY A 133 -13.45 -11.73 23.62
N GLU A 134 -12.36 -11.62 22.85
CA GLU A 134 -12.08 -12.25 21.56
C GLU A 134 -12.80 -11.68 20.32
N SER A 135 -12.34 -10.50 19.90
CA SER A 135 -11.96 -10.33 18.50
C SER A 135 -10.47 -10.01 18.46
N ASP A 136 -9.65 -10.98 18.09
CA ASP A 136 -8.21 -10.75 17.95
C ASP A 136 -7.94 -9.77 16.80
N ILE A 137 -7.02 -8.82 17.04
CA ILE A 137 -6.48 -7.97 15.97
C ILE A 137 -5.95 -8.88 14.85
N ILE A 138 -5.31 -9.99 15.24
CA ILE A 138 -4.88 -11.08 14.37
C ILE A 138 -5.93 -12.19 14.43
N GLN A 139 -6.76 -12.31 13.40
CA GLN A 139 -7.74 -13.39 13.35
C GLN A 139 -7.02 -14.75 13.20
N ARG A 140 -7.14 -15.60 14.22
CA ARG A 140 -6.56 -16.96 14.24
C ARG A 140 -7.57 -18.04 13.84
N ASP A 141 -8.86 -17.84 14.11
CA ASP A 141 -9.91 -18.75 13.61
C ASP A 141 -10.41 -18.33 12.22
N TRP A 142 -10.29 -19.25 11.27
CA TRP A 142 -10.71 -19.09 9.87
C TRP A 142 -11.76 -20.15 9.47
N GLY A 143 -12.33 -20.86 10.44
CA GLY A 143 -13.26 -21.96 10.23
C GLY A 143 -12.57 -23.30 9.99
N LYS A 144 -13.37 -24.38 9.97
CA LYS A 144 -12.92 -25.78 9.95
C LYS A 144 -12.02 -26.18 8.78
N ASP A 145 -12.13 -25.48 7.64
CA ASP A 145 -11.40 -25.81 6.41
C ASP A 145 -10.02 -25.12 6.36
N PHE A 146 -9.66 -24.39 7.42
CA PHE A 146 -8.45 -23.59 7.48
C PHE A 146 -7.70 -23.80 8.80
N ARG A 147 -6.37 -23.75 8.72
CA ARG A 147 -5.48 -23.72 9.87
C ARG A 147 -4.61 -22.48 9.83
N PHE A 148 -4.67 -21.66 10.87
CA PHE A 148 -3.74 -20.54 11.02
C PHE A 148 -2.31 -21.04 11.17
N LYS A 149 -1.37 -20.45 10.44
CA LYS A 149 0.05 -20.79 10.51
C LYS A 149 0.81 -19.76 11.34
N PHE A 150 0.77 -18.52 10.89
CA PHE A 150 1.38 -17.37 11.56
C PHE A 150 0.91 -16.08 10.86
N PHE A 151 1.28 -14.93 11.41
CA PHE A 151 1.10 -13.64 10.75
C PHE A 151 2.46 -13.00 10.48
N LEU A 152 2.54 -12.16 9.46
CA LEU A 152 3.74 -11.40 9.13
C LEU A 152 3.43 -9.90 9.09
N MET A 153 4.33 -9.13 9.69
CA MET A 153 4.42 -7.68 9.61
C MET A 153 5.76 -7.28 8.96
N PRO A 154 5.88 -6.05 8.42
CA PRO A 154 7.20 -5.53 8.07
C PRO A 154 8.17 -5.64 9.25
N ASN A 155 9.38 -6.10 8.98
CA ASN A 155 10.44 -6.44 9.92
C ASN A 155 10.30 -7.74 10.73
N ASP A 156 9.19 -8.48 10.60
CA ASP A 156 9.15 -9.84 11.15
C ASP A 156 10.20 -10.72 10.47
N CYS A 157 10.72 -11.71 11.21
CA CYS A 157 11.70 -12.65 10.71
C CYS A 157 11.05 -14.00 10.39
N VAL A 158 11.52 -14.62 9.31
CA VAL A 158 11.11 -15.94 8.85
C VAL A 158 12.35 -16.74 8.55
N GLU A 159 12.44 -17.92 9.13
CA GLU A 159 13.42 -18.91 8.75
C GLU A 159 12.83 -19.81 7.67
N MET A 160 13.51 -19.93 6.53
CA MET A 160 13.06 -20.75 5.41
C MET A 160 14.24 -21.29 4.58
N ASP A 161 13.98 -22.31 3.78
CA ASP A 161 14.96 -22.89 2.85
C ASP A 161 15.24 -21.91 1.70
N ASP A 162 16.52 -21.66 1.43
CA ASP A 162 16.99 -20.82 0.32
C ASP A 162 16.91 -21.56 -1.04
N ALA A 163 17.43 -20.96 -2.12
CA ALA A 163 17.42 -21.59 -3.44
C ALA A 163 18.31 -22.85 -3.52
N SER A 164 19.29 -22.97 -2.62
CA SER A 164 20.18 -24.12 -2.49
C SER A 164 19.67 -25.17 -1.48
N GLY A 165 18.54 -24.91 -0.82
CA GLY A 165 17.97 -25.75 0.24
C GLY A 165 18.58 -25.52 1.63
N GLN A 166 19.41 -24.49 1.81
CA GLN A 166 19.99 -24.16 3.11
C GLN A 166 19.02 -23.32 3.95
N ARG A 167 19.00 -23.55 5.27
CA ARG A 167 18.22 -22.75 6.21
C ARG A 167 18.83 -21.37 6.38
N GLN A 168 18.04 -20.34 6.12
CA GLN A 168 18.44 -18.96 6.27
C GLN A 168 17.33 -18.14 6.95
N VAL A 169 17.73 -17.08 7.65
CA VAL A 169 16.80 -16.13 8.27
C VAL A 169 16.62 -14.91 7.38
N TYR A 170 15.36 -14.62 7.10
CA TYR A 170 14.95 -13.50 6.28
C TYR A 170 14.06 -12.55 7.06
N ARG A 171 14.23 -11.25 6.80
CA ARG A 171 13.33 -10.20 7.26
C ARG A 171 12.29 -9.88 6.20
N VAL A 172 11.05 -9.66 6.64
CA VAL A 172 9.98 -9.13 5.78
C VAL A 172 10.23 -7.65 5.50
N CYS A 173 10.42 -7.28 4.23
CA CYS A 173 10.60 -5.90 3.80
C CYS A 173 9.28 -5.22 3.46
N SER A 174 8.42 -5.91 2.71
CA SER A 174 7.13 -5.35 2.28
C SER A 174 6.10 -6.45 2.03
N ILE A 175 4.83 -6.09 2.17
CA ILE A 175 3.68 -6.96 1.98
C ILE A 175 2.66 -6.22 1.12
N SER A 176 2.26 -6.83 0.00
CA SER A 176 1.29 -6.28 -0.93
C SER A 176 0.27 -7.34 -1.35
N GLN A 177 -1.00 -6.95 -1.46
CA GLN A 177 -2.07 -7.79 -2.01
C GLN A 177 -3.06 -6.92 -2.78
N THR A 178 -3.41 -7.37 -3.98
CA THR A 178 -4.49 -6.89 -4.85
C THR A 178 -5.37 -8.10 -5.21
N PRO A 179 -6.55 -7.90 -5.84
CA PRO A 179 -7.38 -9.02 -6.27
C PRO A 179 -6.68 -10.01 -7.22
N SER A 180 -5.67 -9.58 -7.98
CA SER A 180 -4.98 -10.38 -8.98
C SER A 180 -3.52 -10.68 -8.64
N TRP A 181 -2.98 -10.11 -7.57
CA TRP A 181 -1.55 -10.18 -7.25
C TRP A 181 -1.32 -10.16 -5.74
N ASN A 182 -0.40 -10.97 -5.26
CA ASN A 182 0.12 -10.88 -3.90
C ASN A 182 1.64 -10.98 -3.94
N GLU A 183 2.31 -10.27 -3.04
CA GLU A 183 3.77 -10.28 -2.94
C GLU A 183 4.18 -10.07 -1.48
N ILE A 184 5.07 -10.92 -1.00
CA ILE A 184 5.85 -10.67 0.21
C ILE A 184 7.32 -10.60 -0.21
N GLN A 185 7.95 -9.45 0.03
CA GLN A 185 9.37 -9.29 -0.22
C GLN A 185 10.15 -9.62 1.05
N PHE A 186 11.10 -10.51 0.91
CA PHE A 186 12.06 -10.90 1.94
C PHE A 186 13.45 -10.34 1.61
N ILE A 187 14.29 -10.20 2.63
CA ILE A 187 15.73 -9.96 2.47
C ILE A 187 16.46 -10.76 3.55
N GLU A 188 17.67 -11.22 3.29
CA GLU A 188 18.46 -11.89 4.33
C GLU A 188 18.72 -10.93 5.50
N GLN A 189 18.73 -11.46 6.72
CA GLN A 189 18.84 -10.64 7.92
C GLN A 189 20.16 -9.84 7.98
N ASN A 190 21.22 -10.34 7.34
CA ASN A 190 22.55 -9.75 7.27
C ASN A 190 22.78 -8.91 6.00
N ASP A 191 21.80 -8.77 5.11
CA ASP A 191 21.95 -8.01 3.87
C ASP A 191 21.82 -6.50 4.14
N ALA A 192 22.91 -5.77 3.92
CA ALA A 192 23.00 -4.33 4.15
C ALA A 192 22.53 -3.48 2.95
N ARG A 193 22.20 -4.08 1.80
CA ARG A 193 21.78 -3.34 0.60
C ARG A 193 20.43 -2.67 0.79
N LYS A 194 20.16 -1.64 -0.03
CA LYS A 194 18.82 -1.02 -0.04
C LYS A 194 17.79 -2.02 -0.58
N ILE A 195 16.55 -1.94 -0.09
CA ILE A 195 15.44 -2.84 -0.47
C ILE A 195 15.26 -2.94 -2.00
N GLY A 196 15.47 -1.85 -2.73
CA GLY A 196 15.38 -1.82 -4.19
C GLY A 196 16.53 -2.55 -4.90
N GLU A 197 17.73 -2.52 -4.33
CA GLU A 197 18.95 -3.15 -4.87
C GLU A 197 19.01 -4.64 -4.57
N ALA A 198 18.51 -5.05 -3.40
CA ALA A 198 18.42 -6.46 -3.00
C ALA A 198 17.27 -7.20 -3.69
N ARG A 199 16.38 -6.49 -4.39
CA ARG A 199 15.16 -7.06 -4.99
C ARG A 199 15.52 -8.04 -6.12
N SER A 200 15.07 -9.29 -5.99
CA SER A 200 15.25 -10.34 -7.00
C SER A 200 13.96 -11.16 -7.18
N SER A 201 13.92 -12.06 -8.16
CA SER A 201 12.78 -12.98 -8.32
C SER A 201 12.69 -13.98 -7.16
N TRP A 202 13.83 -14.35 -6.55
CA TRP A 202 13.90 -15.33 -5.48
C TRP A 202 13.27 -14.84 -4.17
N ASN A 203 13.59 -13.60 -3.79
CA ASN A 203 13.16 -13.01 -2.53
C ASN A 203 11.80 -12.31 -2.61
N ARG A 204 11.13 -12.41 -3.77
CA ARG A 204 9.74 -11.99 -3.99
C ARG A 204 8.83 -13.20 -4.03
N VAL A 205 8.14 -13.43 -2.93
CA VAL A 205 7.17 -14.52 -2.82
C VAL A 205 5.83 -14.05 -3.37
N ASN A 206 5.54 -14.44 -4.61
CA ASN A 206 4.26 -14.14 -5.27
C ASN A 206 3.26 -15.29 -5.18
N SER A 207 3.72 -16.50 -4.83
CA SER A 207 2.86 -17.64 -4.52
C SER A 207 3.04 -17.99 -3.06
N ILE A 208 2.01 -17.81 -2.24
CA ILE A 208 2.10 -18.04 -0.78
C ILE A 208 2.38 -19.50 -0.46
N ASP A 209 1.95 -20.42 -1.32
CA ASP A 209 2.29 -21.83 -1.19
C ASP A 209 3.80 -22.11 -1.30
N SER A 210 4.58 -21.18 -1.87
CA SER A 210 6.04 -21.30 -1.84
C SER A 210 6.61 -21.21 -0.42
N LEU A 211 5.96 -20.50 0.51
CA LEU A 211 6.38 -20.48 1.92
C LEU A 211 6.26 -21.88 2.53
N ARG A 212 5.17 -22.61 2.24
CA ARG A 212 5.00 -24.00 2.66
C ARG A 212 6.12 -24.89 2.11
N LYS A 213 6.41 -24.77 0.81
CA LYS A 213 7.45 -25.56 0.12
C LYS A 213 8.86 -25.27 0.64
N ARG A 214 9.11 -24.02 1.05
CA ARG A 214 10.37 -23.58 1.69
C ARG A 214 10.40 -23.84 3.20
N LYS A 215 9.42 -24.56 3.75
CA LYS A 215 9.31 -24.86 5.19
C LYS A 215 9.46 -23.60 6.05
N ALA A 216 8.76 -22.54 5.66
CA ALA A 216 8.84 -21.26 6.33
C ALA A 216 8.28 -21.35 7.76
N LEU A 217 9.06 -20.84 8.72
CA LEU A 217 8.69 -20.72 10.12
C LEU A 217 8.90 -19.27 10.55
N LYS A 218 7.92 -18.70 11.25
CA LYS A 218 8.11 -17.39 11.86
C LYS A 218 9.07 -17.54 13.04
N VAL A 219 10.06 -16.66 13.10
CA VAL A 219 11.06 -16.64 14.16
C VAL A 219 11.24 -15.22 14.66
N ARG A 220 11.73 -15.10 15.89
CA ARG A 220 12.19 -13.85 16.46
C ARG A 220 13.70 -13.90 16.59
N VAL A 221 14.37 -12.86 16.10
CA VAL A 221 15.79 -12.64 16.32
C VAL A 221 15.94 -11.71 17.52
N THR A 222 16.58 -12.16 18.60
CA THR A 222 16.79 -11.35 19.81
C THR A 222 17.81 -10.24 19.52
N PRO A 223 17.91 -9.20 20.38
CA PRO A 223 18.95 -8.18 20.23
C PRO A 223 20.39 -8.73 20.24
N LEU A 224 20.59 -9.95 20.78
CA LEU A 224 21.88 -10.66 20.78
C LEU A 224 22.09 -11.53 19.53
N GLY A 225 21.11 -11.58 18.62
CA GLY A 225 21.16 -12.38 17.40
C GLY A 225 20.68 -13.83 17.57
N GLU A 226 20.11 -14.19 18.71
CA GLU A 226 19.59 -15.55 18.94
C GLU A 226 18.30 -15.74 18.14
N ILE A 227 18.16 -16.88 17.49
CA ILE A 227 16.97 -17.23 16.71
C ILE A 227 16.08 -18.12 17.60
N VAL A 228 14.88 -17.64 17.89
CA VAL A 228 13.89 -18.39 18.68
C VAL A 228 12.57 -18.50 17.92
N PRO A 229 11.78 -19.57 18.10
CA PRO A 229 10.42 -19.64 17.56
C PRO A 229 9.56 -18.45 18.00
N ASP A 230 8.71 -17.94 17.09
CA ASP A 230 7.74 -16.88 17.36
C ASP A 230 6.32 -17.48 17.33
N GLU A 231 5.69 -17.64 18.50
CA GLU A 231 4.37 -18.28 18.70
C GLU A 231 3.16 -17.31 18.52
#